data_AF-E2BMQ4-F1
#
_entry.id   AF-E2BMQ4-F1
#
_cell.length_a   1.000
_cell.length_b   1.000
_cell.length_c   1.000
_cell.angle_alpha   90.00
_cell.angle_beta   90.00
_cell.angle_gamma   90.00
#
_symmetry.space_group_name_H-M   'P 1'
#
loop_
_entity.id
_entity.type
_entity.pdbx_description
1 polymer ?
#
loop_
_entity_poly.entity_id
_entity_poly.type
_entity_poly.pdbx_seq_one_letter_code
_entity_poly.pdbx_strand_id
1 'polypeptide(L)'
;MAHSMFISAEICPPLNSTNVYISCNYRGEEVSCSEPILPGTQATLTCKPFYRFSVTTLSNSWMKCLDSGIWDINMFDCVPGENDLFIFHSSDMRREQKCLYKLSEFR
;
A
#
# COMPACT_ATOMS: atom_id res chain seq x y z
N MET A 1 29.72 -25.15 -18.45
CA MET A 1 28.71 -25.75 -17.55
C MET A 1 27.93 -24.61 -16.94
N ALA A 2 26.81 -24.22 -17.55
CA ALA A 2 25.91 -23.24 -16.97
C ALA A 2 25.07 -23.96 -15.94
N HIS A 3 25.42 -23.84 -14.65
CA HIS A 3 24.50 -24.20 -13.58
C HIS A 3 23.31 -23.27 -13.72
N SER A 4 22.25 -23.80 -14.35
CA SER A 4 20.94 -23.18 -14.37
C SER A 4 20.49 -23.13 -12.91
N MET A 5 20.80 -22.04 -12.23
CA MET A 5 20.22 -21.67 -10.95
C MET A 5 18.76 -21.36 -11.23
N PHE A 6 17.94 -22.40 -11.33
CA PHE A 6 16.51 -22.28 -11.05
C PHE A 6 16.42 -22.04 -9.54
N ILE A 7 16.70 -20.80 -9.12
CA ILE A 7 16.14 -20.29 -7.87
C ILE A 7 14.64 -20.33 -8.16
N SER A 8 13.93 -21.29 -7.55
CA SER A 8 12.48 -21.27 -7.52
C SER A 8 12.11 -19.99 -6.80
N ALA A 9 11.88 -18.93 -7.56
CA ALA A 9 11.36 -17.68 -7.07
C ALA A 9 10.01 -18.00 -6.45
N GLU A 10 9.97 -18.12 -5.12
CA GLU A 10 8.70 -18.30 -4.44
C GLU A 10 7.92 -16.99 -4.55
N ILE A 11 6.64 -17.10 -4.86
CA ILE A 11 5.74 -15.97 -5.05
C ILE A 11 5.25 -15.49 -3.69
N CYS A 12 5.20 -14.17 -3.50
CA CYS A 12 4.64 -13.62 -2.27
C CYS A 12 3.12 -13.78 -2.22
N PRO A 13 2.55 -13.95 -1.01
CA PRO A 13 1.11 -13.99 -0.85
C PRO A 13 0.48 -12.66 -1.29
N PRO A 14 -0.72 -12.70 -1.88
CA PRO A 14 -1.45 -11.51 -2.29
C PRO A 14 -1.77 -10.63 -1.07
N LEU A 15 -1.88 -9.32 -1.32
CA LEU A 15 -2.18 -8.33 -0.29
C LEU A 15 -3.62 -7.85 -0.44
N ASN A 16 -4.37 -7.86 0.66
CA ASN A 16 -5.73 -7.34 0.70
C ASN A 16 -6.00 -6.66 2.05
N SER A 17 -6.62 -5.48 2.02
CA SER A 17 -7.03 -4.77 3.22
C SER A 17 -8.25 -3.88 2.97
N THR A 18 -9.12 -3.84 3.97
CA THR A 18 -10.28 -2.94 4.01
C THR A 18 -9.89 -1.50 4.36
N ASN A 19 -8.78 -1.30 5.06
CA ASN A 19 -8.43 -0.03 5.71
C ASN A 19 -7.15 0.62 5.15
N VAL A 20 -6.39 -0.12 4.32
CA VAL A 20 -5.14 0.32 3.70
C VAL A 20 -5.29 0.30 2.17
N TYR A 21 -4.87 1.37 1.49
CA TYR A 21 -4.60 1.38 0.06
C TYR A 21 -3.22 0.77 -0.20
N ILE A 22 -3.17 -0.14 -1.17
CA ILE A 22 -1.99 -0.91 -1.53
C ILE A 22 -1.78 -0.71 -3.02
N SER A 23 -0.58 -0.25 -3.41
CA SER A 23 -0.16 -0.18 -4.81
C SER A 23 1.12 -0.99 -4.98
N CYS A 24 1.12 -1.92 -5.93
CA CYS A 24 2.24 -2.81 -6.20
C CYS A 24 2.94 -2.37 -7.48
N ASN A 25 4.25 -2.26 -7.41
CA ASN A 25 5.10 -1.88 -8.52
C ASN A 25 6.19 -2.92 -8.75
N TYR A 26 6.22 -3.48 -9.95
CA TYR A 26 7.27 -4.39 -10.38
C TYR A 26 8.10 -3.73 -11.48
N ARG A 27 9.37 -3.41 -11.15
CA ARG A 27 10.35 -2.81 -12.08
C ARG A 27 9.86 -1.52 -12.77
N GLY A 28 9.10 -0.69 -12.05
CA GLY A 28 8.57 0.57 -12.56
C GLY A 28 7.12 0.47 -13.05
N GLU A 29 6.60 -0.72 -13.30
CA GLU A 29 5.23 -0.94 -13.77
C GLU A 29 4.27 -1.25 -12.64
N GLU A 30 3.09 -0.63 -12.65
CA GLU A 30 2.02 -0.96 -11.70
C GLU A 30 1.42 -2.33 -12.03
N VAL A 31 1.32 -3.19 -11.01
CA VAL A 31 0.82 -4.56 -11.13
C VAL A 31 -0.27 -4.82 -10.09
N SER A 32 -1.07 -5.86 -10.31
CA SER A 32 -2.09 -6.29 -9.34
C SER A 32 -1.46 -6.77 -8.03
N CYS A 33 -1.97 -6.29 -6.90
CA CYS A 33 -1.61 -6.82 -5.57
C CYS A 33 -2.43 -8.06 -5.16
N SER A 34 -3.45 -8.42 -5.94
CA SER A 34 -4.39 -9.50 -5.63
C SER A 34 -4.05 -10.83 -6.28
N GLU A 35 -3.08 -10.83 -7.18
CA GLU A 35 -2.56 -12.01 -7.89
C GLU A 35 -1.25 -12.48 -7.25
N PRO A 36 -0.71 -13.66 -7.61
CA PRO A 36 0.63 -14.07 -7.19
C PRO A 36 1.69 -13.00 -7.48
N ILE A 37 2.40 -12.54 -6.44
CA ILE A 37 3.34 -11.42 -6.54
C ILE A 37 4.75 -11.93 -6.78
N LEU A 38 5.39 -11.44 -7.84
CA LEU A 38 6.75 -11.82 -8.19
C LEU A 38 7.77 -11.21 -7.21
N PRO A 39 8.85 -11.95 -6.89
CA PRO A 39 9.99 -11.39 -6.16
C PRO A 39 10.54 -10.13 -6.80
N GLY A 40 10.92 -9.18 -5.94
CA GLY A 40 11.36 -7.85 -6.34
C GLY A 40 10.24 -6.82 -6.49
N THR A 41 8.96 -7.22 -6.41
CA THR A 41 7.84 -6.27 -6.36
C THR A 41 7.88 -5.45 -5.08
N GLN A 42 7.67 -4.14 -5.20
CA GLN A 42 7.53 -3.21 -4.08
C GLN A 42 6.05 -2.86 -3.92
N ALA A 43 5.53 -3.01 -2.71
CA ALA A 43 4.18 -2.57 -2.36
C ALA A 43 4.27 -1.30 -1.51
N THR A 44 3.63 -0.23 -1.96
CA THR A 44 3.44 1.01 -1.19
C THR A 44 2.10 0.93 -0.47
N LEU A 45 2.10 1.31 0.80
CA LEU A 45 0.97 1.19 1.72
C LEU A 45 0.58 2.58 2.23
N THR A 46 -0.71 2.90 2.21
CA THR A 46 -1.23 4.18 2.74
C THR A 46 -2.59 3.96 3.38
N CYS A 47 -2.86 4.57 4.55
CA CYS A 47 -4.19 4.45 5.16
C CYS A 47 -5.27 5.01 4.22
N LYS A 48 -6.40 4.30 4.11
CA LYS A 48 -7.57 4.84 3.43
C LYS A 48 -8.12 6.07 4.20
N PRO A 49 -8.92 6.92 3.54
CA PRO A 49 -9.60 8.02 4.22
C PRO A 49 -10.31 7.56 5.49
N PHE A 50 -10.25 8.39 6.54
CA PHE A 50 -10.80 8.11 7.89
C PHE A 50 -10.07 7.04 8.71
N TYR A 51 -8.97 6.49 8.21
CA TYR A 51 -8.07 5.62 8.96
C TYR A 51 -6.73 6.30 9.22
N ARG A 52 -6.07 5.92 10.32
CA ARG A 52 -4.75 6.43 10.72
C ARG A 52 -3.81 5.28 11.08
N PHE A 53 -2.52 5.55 11.04
CA PHE A 53 -1.52 4.63 11.58
C PHE A 53 -1.84 4.32 13.04
N SER A 54 -1.77 3.05 13.41
CA SER A 54 -1.67 2.73 14.83
C SER A 54 -0.35 3.31 15.36
N VAL A 55 -0.39 4.00 16.49
CA VAL A 55 0.82 4.56 17.12
C VAL A 55 1.84 3.45 17.47
N THR A 56 1.37 2.20 17.52
CA THR A 56 2.20 1.01 17.76
C THR A 56 2.94 0.48 16.54
N THR A 57 2.63 0.98 15.33
CA THR A 57 3.25 0.50 14.08
C THR A 57 4.39 1.42 13.64
N LEU A 58 5.63 1.07 14.01
CA LEU A 58 6.88 1.69 13.54
C LEU A 58 7.27 1.20 12.13
N SER A 59 6.29 0.97 11.27
CA SER A 59 6.47 0.26 10.00
C SER A 59 6.63 1.23 8.84
N ASN A 60 7.50 0.86 7.91
CA ASN A 60 7.70 1.62 6.68
C ASN A 60 6.40 1.69 5.88
N SER A 61 6.21 2.77 5.13
CA SER A 61 5.10 2.92 4.19
C SER A 61 5.24 2.07 2.92
N TRP A 62 6.21 1.16 2.89
CA TRP A 62 6.48 0.28 1.77
C TRP A 62 7.11 -1.04 2.25
N MET A 63 6.93 -2.08 1.45
CA MET A 63 7.45 -3.43 1.69
C MET A 63 7.87 -4.06 0.36
N LYS A 64 8.75 -5.05 0.39
CA LYS A 64 9.29 -5.72 -0.79
C LYS A 64 9.13 -7.24 -0.72
N CYS A 65 8.72 -7.83 -1.83
CA CYS A 65 8.70 -9.28 -1.98
C CYS A 65 10.13 -9.80 -2.19
N LEU A 66 10.60 -10.70 -1.32
CA LEU A 66 11.93 -11.30 -1.40
C LEU A 66 11.94 -12.53 -2.31
N ASP A 67 13.12 -12.95 -2.76
CA ASP A 67 13.29 -14.15 -3.60
C ASP A 67 12.84 -15.44 -2.89
N SER A 68 12.73 -15.40 -1.57
CA SER A 68 12.18 -16.45 -0.72
C SER A 68 10.65 -16.47 -0.60
N GLY A 69 9.92 -15.67 -1.40
CA GLY A 69 8.45 -15.65 -1.40
C GLY A 69 7.79 -15.10 -0.14
N ILE A 70 8.57 -14.39 0.68
CA ILE A 70 8.07 -13.70 1.86
C ILE A 70 8.31 -12.21 1.73
N TRP A 71 7.44 -11.44 2.37
CA TRP A 71 7.60 -10.01 2.50
C TRP A 71 8.70 -9.67 3.51
N ASP A 72 9.52 -8.67 3.19
CA ASP A 72 10.64 -8.23 4.04
C ASP A 72 10.20 -7.66 5.39
N ILE A 73 9.02 -7.05 5.43
CA ILE A 73 8.34 -6.59 6.64
C ILE A 73 6.86 -6.98 6.61
N ASN A 74 6.25 -7.00 7.80
CA ASN A 74 4.81 -7.17 7.91
C ASN A 74 4.09 -5.90 7.45
N MET A 75 2.98 -6.11 6.74
CA MET A 75 2.04 -5.04 6.41
C MET A 75 1.50 -4.41 7.70
N PHE A 76 1.51 -3.08 7.77
CA PHE A 76 0.91 -2.37 8.89
C PHE A 76 -0.61 -2.32 8.79
N ASP A 77 -1.25 -2.12 9.93
CA ASP A 77 -2.69 -1.91 10.01
C ASP A 77 -3.03 -0.45 10.26
N CYS A 78 -4.19 -0.03 9.76
CA CYS A 78 -4.75 1.28 10.06
C CYS A 78 -6.03 1.13 10.89
N VAL A 79 -6.07 1.86 11.99
CA VAL A 79 -7.24 1.93 12.86
C VAL A 79 -8.13 3.08 12.42
N PRO A 80 -9.46 2.99 12.64
CA PRO A 80 -10.33 4.15 12.48
C PRO A 80 -9.74 5.35 13.24
N GLY A 81 -9.72 6.51 12.60
CA GLY A 81 -9.52 7.76 13.32
C GLY A 81 -10.68 7.91 14.27
N GLU A 82 -10.44 7.77 15.57
CA GLU A 82 -11.42 8.23 16.55
C GLU A 82 -11.71 9.70 16.26
N ASN A 83 -12.96 10.11 16.46
CA ASN A 83 -13.44 11.48 16.25
C ASN A 83 -12.80 12.48 17.23
N ASP A 84 -11.47 12.54 17.30
CA ASP A 84 -10.79 13.73 17.76
C ASP A 84 -10.95 14.78 16.66
N LEU A 85 -12.01 15.56 16.84
CA LEU A 85 -12.08 16.94 16.41
C LEU A 85 -10.67 17.55 16.48
N PHE A 86 -10.17 18.10 15.36
CA PHE A 86 -8.85 18.74 15.17
C PHE A 86 -7.67 17.74 15.04
N ILE A 87 -7.00 17.50 13.90
CA ILE A 87 -6.67 18.34 12.74
C ILE A 87 -6.50 17.40 11.52
N PHE A 88 -7.42 17.48 10.55
CA PHE A 88 -7.05 17.16 9.17
C PHE A 88 -5.99 18.17 8.77
N HIS A 89 -4.70 17.78 8.77
CA HIS A 89 -3.69 18.63 8.14
C HIS A 89 -4.11 18.76 6.67
N SER A 90 -4.50 19.97 6.30
CA SER A 90 -5.01 20.40 4.99
C SER A 90 -4.04 20.15 3.82
N SER A 91 -2.92 19.46 4.06
CA SER A 91 -1.92 19.08 3.08
C SER A 91 -2.24 17.79 2.32
N ASP A 92 -3.04 16.84 2.85
CA ASP A 92 -3.20 15.50 2.23
C ASP A 92 -4.56 15.23 1.53
N MET A 93 -5.56 16.11 1.69
CA MET A 93 -6.87 15.99 1.00
C MET A 93 -6.99 16.80 -0.30
N ARG A 94 -5.89 17.39 -0.80
CA ARG A 94 -5.96 18.45 -1.84
C ARG A 94 -6.21 18.00 -3.28
N ARG A 95 -6.18 16.70 -3.61
CA ARG A 95 -6.45 16.22 -4.98
C ARG A 95 -7.88 15.70 -5.18
N GLU A 96 -8.40 14.84 -4.30
CA GLU A 96 -9.73 14.23 -4.51
C GLU A 96 -10.90 15.13 -4.10
N GLN A 97 -10.79 15.90 -3.00
CA GLN A 97 -11.87 16.80 -2.57
C GLN A 97 -12.07 18.00 -3.51
N LYS A 98 -11.02 18.38 -4.26
CA LYS A 98 -11.12 19.45 -5.27
C LYS A 98 -12.03 19.05 -6.44
N CYS A 99 -12.08 17.77 -6.82
CA CYS A 99 -12.99 17.29 -7.86
C CYS A 99 -14.45 17.33 -7.41
N LEU A 100 -14.73 17.01 -6.14
CA LEU A 100 -16.10 16.99 -5.61
C LEU A 100 -16.70 18.39 -5.46
N TYR A 101 -15.95 19.37 -4.94
CA TYR A 101 -16.41 20.77 -4.85
C TYR A 101 -16.65 21.40 -6.23
N LYS A 102 -15.82 21.09 -7.23
CA LYS A 102 -15.97 21.66 -8.58
C LYS A 102 -17.20 21.14 -9.33
N LEU A 103 -17.67 19.94 -9.00
CA LEU A 103 -18.90 19.36 -9.56
C LEU A 103 -20.18 19.99 -8.96
N SER A 104 -20.12 20.47 -7.71
CA SER A 104 -21.26 21.14 -7.07
C SER A 104 -21.46 22.61 -7.47
N GLU A 105 -20.46 23.26 -8.07
CA GLU A 105 -20.56 24.66 -8.53
C GLU A 105 -20.99 24.81 -10.01
N PHE A 106 -21.28 23.69 -10.69
CA PHE A 106 -21.80 23.68 -12.08
C PHE A 106 -23.31 23.43 -12.16
N ARG A 107 -24.06 23.69 -11.09
CA ARG A 107 -25.53 23.68 -11.07
C ARG A 107 -26.09 25.04 -10.67
#